data_AF-A0A373VUZ5-F1
#
_entry.id   AF-A0A373VUZ5-F1
#
_cell.length_a   1.000
_cell.length_b   1.000
_cell.length_c   1.000
_cell.angle_alpha   90.00
_cell.angle_beta   90.00
_cell.angle_gamma   90.00
#
_symmetry.space_group_name_H-M   'P 1'
#
loop_
_entity.id
_entity.type
_entity.pdbx_description
1 polymer ?
#
loop_
_entity_poly.entity_id
_entity_poly.type
_entity_poly.pdbx_seq_one_letter_code
_entity_poly.pdbx_strand_id
1 'polypeptide(L)'
;MNISIRDVDPVAIKKIDELAKKKGISRNEYLKIYIQQMAIVRDINEIEEKYTNLVDVVADRLEQANDVIQENSLLIKRLINGEH
;
A
#
# COMPACT_ATOMS: atom_id res chain seq x y z
N MET A 1 -2.68 15.73 25.65
CA MET A 1 -1.33 15.14 25.70
C MET A 1 -0.35 16.22 25.26
N ASN A 2 0.69 16.50 26.05
CA ASN A 2 1.65 17.58 25.76
C ASN A 2 2.94 16.96 25.22
N ILE A 3 3.46 17.49 24.12
CA ILE A 3 4.74 17.08 23.50
C ILE A 3 5.66 18.30 23.47
N SER A 4 6.89 18.11 23.93
CA SER A 4 7.97 19.09 23.86
C SER A 4 9.16 18.43 23.19
N ILE A 5 9.65 19.05 22.12
CA ILE A 5 10.82 18.58 21.37
C ILE A 5 11.94 19.60 21.62
N ARG A 6 13.06 19.12 22.17
CA ARG A 6 14.23 19.95 22.52
C ARG A 6 15.34 19.75 21.51
N ASP A 7 16.26 20.71 21.47
CA ASP A 7 17.51 20.62 20.70
C ASP A 7 17.31 20.40 19.19
N VAL A 8 16.19 20.89 18.66
CA VAL A 8 15.92 20.89 17.22
C VAL A 8 16.71 22.01 16.56
N ASP A 9 17.37 21.71 15.44
CA ASP A 9 18.07 22.69 14.63
C ASP A 9 17.14 23.90 14.31
N PRO A 10 17.55 25.14 14.66
CA PRO A 10 16.77 26.35 14.36
C PRO A 10 16.41 26.49 12.88
N VAL A 11 17.27 26.03 11.97
CA VAL A 11 17.03 26.04 10.52
C VAL A 11 15.85 25.13 10.17
N ALA A 12 15.78 23.95 10.79
CA ALA A 12 14.67 23.02 10.60
C ALA A 12 13.36 23.61 11.13
N ILE A 13 13.37 24.25 12.31
CA ILE A 13 12.19 24.93 12.88
C ILE A 13 11.67 26.00 11.92
N LYS A 14 12.57 26.84 11.39
CA LYS A 14 12.21 27.91 10.45
C LYS A 14 11.58 27.34 9.18
N LYS A 15 12.12 26.25 8.64
CA LYS A 15 11.55 25.59 7.47
C LYS A 15 10.16 25.02 7.75
N ILE A 16 9.93 24.44 8.92
CA ILE A 16 8.61 23.98 9.35
C ILE A 16 7.62 25.15 9.44
N ASP A 17 8.06 26.30 9.96
CA ASP A 17 7.21 27.50 9.99
C ASP A 17 6.80 27.98 8.61
N GLU A 18 7.74 28.03 7.68
CA GLU A 18 7.47 28.43 6.30
C GLU A 18 6.47 27.46 5.64
N LEU A 19 6.62 26.16 5.87
CA LEU A 19 5.72 25.13 5.36
C LEU A 19 4.31 25.23 5.98
N ALA A 20 4.23 25.48 7.28
CA ALA A 20 2.95 25.68 7.97
C ALA A 20 2.23 26.94 7.47
N LYS A 21 2.96 28.06 7.33
CA LYS A 21 2.45 29.31 6.76
C LYS A 21 1.96 29.14 5.33
N LYS A 22 2.72 28.43 4.49
CA LYS A 22 2.33 28.13 3.11
C LYS A 22 1.00 27.37 3.02
N LYS A 23 0.70 26.54 4.02
CA LYS A 23 -0.55 25.80 4.16
C LYS A 23 -1.66 26.58 4.89
N GLY A 24 -1.39 27.79 5.37
CA GLY A 24 -2.35 28.59 6.13
C GLY A 24 -2.67 28.01 7.52
N ILE A 25 -1.80 27.16 8.08
CA ILE A 25 -2.03 26.49 9.38
C ILE A 25 -0.94 26.85 10.38
N SER A 26 -1.21 26.60 11.66
CA SER A 26 -0.21 26.81 12.72
C SER A 26 0.91 25.77 12.64
N ARG A 27 2.10 26.11 13.14
CA ARG A 27 3.20 25.15 13.33
C ARG A 27 2.74 23.90 14.09
N ASN A 28 1.95 24.10 15.15
CA ASN A 28 1.43 23.00 15.96
C ASN A 28 0.53 22.07 15.15
N GLU A 29 -0.38 22.64 14.35
CA GLU A 29 -1.24 21.86 13.47
C GLU A 29 -0.42 21.07 12.44
N TYR A 30 0.57 21.72 11.84
CA TYR A 30 1.49 21.09 10.91
C TYR A 30 2.20 19.90 11.55
N LEU A 31 2.78 20.08 12.74
CA LEU A 31 3.47 19.01 13.46
C LEU A 31 2.53 17.87 13.86
N LYS A 32 1.30 18.16 14.30
CA LYS A 32 0.29 17.14 14.60
C LYS A 32 0.00 16.26 13.39
N ILE A 33 -0.20 16.85 12.22
CA ILE A 33 -0.45 16.11 10.97
C ILE A 33 0.70 15.14 10.69
N TYR A 34 1.95 15.62 10.75
CA TYR A 34 3.10 14.78 10.47
C TYR A 34 3.33 13.69 11.53
N ILE A 35 3.06 13.97 12.82
CA ILE A 35 3.12 12.96 13.88
C ILE A 35 2.06 11.87 13.66
N GLN A 36 0.83 12.26 13.30
CA GLN A 36 -0.24 11.31 12.99
C GLN A 36 0.08 10.49 11.74
N GLN A 37 0.62 11.13 10.70
CA GLN A 37 1.09 10.44 9.49
C GLN A 37 2.19 9.42 9.83
N MET A 38 3.19 9.79 10.63
CA MET A 38 4.24 8.86 11.06
C MET A 38 3.69 7.66 11.83
N ALA A 39 2.62 7.85 12.62
CA ALA A 39 1.98 6.75 13.35
C ALA A 39 1.29 5.75 12.43
N ILE A 40 0.69 6.20 11.32
CA ILE A 40 -0.05 5.34 10.38
C ILE A 40 0.81 4.82 9.22
N VAL A 41 1.96 5.43 8.93
CA VAL A 41 2.81 5.05 7.77
C VAL A 41 3.30 3.60 7.88
N ARG A 42 3.58 3.10 9.09
CA ARG A 42 3.91 1.68 9.28
C ARG A 42 2.73 0.78 8.91
N ASP A 43 1.53 1.13 9.36
CA ASP A 43 0.32 0.39 9.06
C ASP A 43 0.03 0.39 7.55
N ILE A 44 0.25 1.51 6.86
CA ILE A 44 0.07 1.62 5.41
C ILE A 44 1.06 0.71 4.66
N ASN A 45 2.35 0.73 5.02
CA ASN A 45 3.35 -0.12 4.38
C ASN A 45 3.04 -1.61 4.58
N GLU A 46 2.66 -2.02 5.79
CA GLU A 46 2.24 -3.40 6.06
C GLU A 46 0.97 -3.80 5.28
N ILE A 47 0.05 -2.85 5.09
CA ILE A 47 -1.15 -3.05 4.28
C ILE A 47 -0.79 -3.19 2.81
N GLU A 48 0.08 -2.33 2.26
CA GLU A 48 0.55 -2.42 0.88
C GLU A 48 1.25 -3.75 0.61
N GLU A 49 2.15 -4.19 1.49
CA GLU A 49 2.81 -5.50 1.36
C GLU A 49 1.80 -6.65 1.36
N LYS A 50 0.78 -6.61 2.24
CA LYS A 50 -0.30 -7.62 2.25
C LYS A 50 -1.11 -7.59 0.96
N TYR A 51 -1.39 -6.41 0.41
CA TYR A 51 -2.13 -6.28 -0.85
C TYR A 51 -1.32 -6.80 -2.04
N THR A 52 -0.02 -6.48 -2.13
CA THR A 52 0.86 -7.02 -3.17
C THR A 52 0.90 -8.55 -3.11
N ASN A 53 1.13 -9.10 -1.91
CA ASN A 53 1.13 -10.56 -1.72
C ASN A 53 -0.22 -11.20 -2.11
N LEU A 54 -1.34 -10.55 -1.77
CA LEU A 54 -2.67 -11.04 -2.13
C LEU A 54 -2.88 -11.04 -3.65
N VAL A 55 -2.48 -9.97 -4.34
CA VAL A 55 -2.58 -9.88 -5.80
C VAL A 55 -1.77 -10.98 -6.47
N ASP A 56 -0.54 -11.22 -6.01
CA ASP A 56 0.32 -12.27 -6.56
C ASP A 56 -0.28 -13.66 -6.37
N VAL A 57 -0.80 -13.96 -5.17
CA VAL A 57 -1.46 -15.24 -4.90
C VAL A 57 -2.71 -15.41 -5.76
N VAL A 58 -3.52 -14.36 -5.93
CA VAL A 58 -4.73 -14.45 -6.76
C VAL A 58 -4.38 -14.64 -8.24
N ALA A 59 -3.35 -13.95 -8.74
CA ALA A 59 -2.88 -14.12 -10.11
C ALA A 59 -2.41 -15.55 -10.39
N ASP A 60 -1.58 -16.11 -9.49
CA ASP A 60 -1.10 -17.50 -9.57
C ASP A 60 -2.27 -18.51 -9.57
N ARG A 61 -3.28 -18.30 -8.71
CA ARG A 61 -4.47 -19.17 -8.69
C ARG A 61 -5.33 -19.05 -9.95
N LEU A 62 -5.41 -17.87 -10.55
CA LEU A 62 -6.13 -17.68 -11.81
C LEU A 62 -5.41 -18.35 -12.99
N GLU A 63 -4.07 -18.30 -13.02
CA GLU A 63 -3.27 -19.01 -14.01
C GLU A 63 -3.47 -20.52 -13.90
N GLN A 64 -3.38 -21.07 -12.69
CA GLN A 64 -3.66 -22.49 -12.43
C GLN A 64 -5.09 -22.89 -12.85
N ALA A 65 -6.08 -22.04 -12.59
CA ALA A 65 -7.46 -22.31 -13.01
C ALA A 65 -7.60 -22.29 -14.54
N ASN A 66 -6.92 -21.36 -15.23
CA ASN A 66 -6.91 -21.31 -16.69
C ASN A 66 -6.29 -22.57 -17.30
N ASP A 67 -5.19 -23.07 -16.74
CA ASP A 67 -4.54 -24.29 -17.20
C ASP A 67 -5.49 -25.49 -17.12
N VAL A 68 -6.18 -25.64 -15.98
CA VAL A 68 -7.19 -26.70 -15.78
C VAL A 68 -8.36 -26.56 -16.77
N ILE A 69 -8.85 -25.34 -17.01
CA ILE A 69 -9.92 -25.09 -17.98
C ILE A 69 -9.46 -25.44 -19.41
N GLN A 70 -8.23 -25.10 -19.76
CA GLN A 70 -7.66 -25.42 -21.06
C GLN A 70 -7.52 -26.93 -21.25
N GLU A 71 -7.00 -27.64 -20.24
CA GLU A 71 -6.90 -29.10 -20.25
C GLU A 71 -8.28 -29.75 -20.41
N ASN A 72 -9.26 -29.32 -19.62
CA ASN A 72 -10.64 -29.80 -19.72
C ASN A 72 -11.23 -29.54 -21.11
N SER A 73 -10.97 -28.36 -21.70
CA SER A 73 -11.44 -28.03 -23.04
C SER A 73 -10.84 -28.95 -24.12
N LEU A 74 -9.57 -29.34 -23.97
CA LEU A 74 -8.92 -30.29 -24.88
C LEU A 74 -9.49 -31.70 -24.72
N LEU A 75 -9.71 -32.15 -23.48
CA LEU A 75 -10.34 -33.44 -23.19
C LEU A 75 -11.75 -33.52 -23.78
N ILE A 76 -12.56 -32.48 -23.59
CA ILE A 76 -13.91 -32.40 -24.17
C ILE A 76 -13.86 -32.48 -25.70
N LYS A 77 -12.93 -31.77 -26.35
CA LYS A 77 -12.75 -31.85 -27.81
C LYS A 77 -12.42 -33.27 -28.29
N ARG A 78 -11.50 -33.97 -27.61
CA ARG A 78 -11.15 -35.36 -27.94
C ARG A 78 -12.35 -36.30 -27.81
N LEU A 79 -13.10 -36.17 -26.70
CA LEU A 79 -14.31 -36.95 -26.45
C LEU A 79 -15.38 -36.71 -27.52
N ILE A 80 -15.60 -35.46 -27.93
CA ILE A 80 -16.56 -35.12 -29.00
C ILE A 80 -16.11 -35.68 -30.36
N ASN A 81 -14.81 -35.63 -30.66
CA ASN A 81 -14.26 -36.09 -31.92
C ASN A 81 -14.11 -37.62 -32.01
N GLY A 82 -14.38 -38.36 -30.93
CA GLY A 82 -14.16 -39.81 -30.88
C GLY A 82 -12.68 -40.20 -30.94
N GLU A 83 -11.78 -39.27 -30.61
CA GLU A 83 -10.34 -39.52 -30.50
C GLU A 83 -10.09 -40.11 -29.10
N HIS A 84 -9.82 -41.42 -29.03
CA HIS A 84 -9.48 -42.14 -27.82
C HIS A 84 -8.06 -41.84 -27.33
#